data_AF-A0A2S4PJR2-F1
#
_entry.id   AF-A0A2S4PJR2-F1
#
_cell.length_a   1.000
_cell.length_b   1.000
_cell.length_c   1.000
_cell.angle_alpha   90.00
_cell.angle_beta   90.00
_cell.angle_gamma   90.00
#
_symmetry.space_group_name_H-M   'P 1'
#
loop_
_entity.id
_entity.type
_entity.pdbx_description
1 polymer ?
#
loop_
_entity_poly.entity_id
_entity_poly.type
_entity_poly.pdbx_seq_one_letter_code
_entity_poly.pdbx_strand_id
1 'polypeptide(L)'
;MTALSLTRKVAEQAGKSIPAVVISAGLMQKTVKARTGMQEWNSRIKKNFNRHKDVLVHDPNDSLRTGDIISISSGMRVSKTVRHTVENIIAPFGTPIEDRPPIPTYEERRILQEQKRLWKLANKNTKRKGEFRPEDFVLTEKQKEDLLSRKKKR
;
A
#
# COMPACT_ATOMS: atom_id res chain seq x y z
N MET A 1 2.00 23.83 20.56
CA MET A 1 0.94 23.03 19.89
C MET A 1 0.49 21.93 20.83
N THR A 2 -0.79 21.86 21.18
CA THR A 2 -1.32 20.90 22.16
C THR A 2 -1.41 19.47 21.59
N ALA A 3 -1.04 18.47 22.39
CA ALA A 3 -0.95 17.06 22.00
C ALA A 3 -2.22 16.49 21.34
N LEU A 4 -3.41 17.02 21.70
CA LEU A 4 -4.72 16.64 21.14
C LEU A 4 -4.92 17.04 19.67
N SER A 5 -4.20 18.04 19.17
CA SER A 5 -4.30 18.49 17.77
C SER A 5 -3.42 17.65 16.82
N LEU A 6 -2.30 17.14 17.34
CA LEU A 6 -1.43 16.20 16.64
C LEU A 6 -2.12 14.84 16.43
N THR A 7 -2.80 14.31 17.45
CA THR A 7 -3.50 13.02 17.36
C THR A 7 -4.66 13.03 16.36
N ARG A 8 -5.44 14.12 16.30
CA ARG A 8 -6.50 14.30 15.29
C ARG A 8 -5.95 14.34 13.87
N LYS A 9 -4.83 15.02 13.65
CA LYS A 9 -4.20 15.15 12.33
C LYS A 9 -3.68 13.80 11.81
N VAL A 10 -3.12 12.97 12.69
CA VAL A 10 -2.70 11.59 12.36
C VAL A 10 -3.92 10.72 12.02
N ALA A 11 -5.01 10.84 12.78
CA ALA A 11 -6.24 10.08 12.55
C ALA A 11 -6.97 10.47 11.24
N GLU A 12 -6.96 11.75 10.84
CA GLU A 12 -7.54 12.21 9.56
C GLU A 12 -6.74 11.73 8.33
N GLN A 13 -5.46 11.44 8.51
CA GLN A 13 -4.55 11.03 7.43
C GLN A 13 -4.57 9.52 7.20
N ALA A 14 -4.99 8.74 8.20
CA ALA A 14 -5.17 7.30 8.09
C ALA A 14 -6.33 6.98 7.13
N GLY A 15 -6.02 6.36 6.00
CA GLY A 15 -7.04 5.79 5.12
C GLY A 15 -7.85 4.72 5.83
N LYS A 16 -8.98 4.29 5.23
CA LYS A 16 -9.74 3.16 5.75
C LYS A 16 -8.86 1.90 5.70
N SER A 17 -8.35 1.48 6.85
CA SER A 17 -7.67 0.20 7.06
C SER A 17 -8.69 -0.92 7.09
N ILE A 18 -8.47 -1.95 6.25
CA ILE A 18 -9.37 -3.09 6.13
C ILE A 18 -8.61 -4.33 6.58
N PRO A 19 -9.10 -5.09 7.58
CA PRO A 19 -8.49 -6.35 7.94
C PRO A 19 -8.77 -7.39 6.84
N ALA A 20 -7.76 -8.19 6.51
CA ALA A 20 -7.87 -9.25 5.53
C ALA A 20 -6.97 -10.43 5.92
N VAL A 21 -7.32 -11.62 5.44
CA VAL A 21 -6.53 -12.85 5.63
C VAL A 21 -5.87 -13.24 4.31
N VAL A 22 -4.58 -13.55 4.32
CA VAL A 22 -3.85 -13.98 3.12
C VAL A 22 -4.23 -15.41 2.77
N ILE A 23 -4.78 -15.63 1.56
CA ILE A 23 -5.17 -16.95 1.06
C ILE A 23 -4.02 -17.65 0.35
N SER A 24 -3.27 -16.91 -0.48
CA SER A 24 -2.15 -17.46 -1.24
C SER A 24 -1.06 -16.41 -1.44
N ALA A 25 0.16 -16.75 -1.02
CA ALA A 25 1.38 -15.97 -1.24
C ALA A 25 2.38 -16.78 -2.09
N GLY A 26 3.32 -16.10 -2.77
CA GLY A 26 4.41 -16.72 -3.53
C GLY A 26 4.09 -17.17 -4.97
N LEU A 27 2.82 -17.21 -5.37
CA LEU A 27 2.42 -17.53 -6.76
C LEU A 27 2.61 -16.37 -7.73
N MET A 28 2.62 -15.14 -7.22
CA MET A 28 2.78 -13.91 -7.99
C MET A 28 3.84 -13.04 -7.30
N GLN A 29 4.72 -12.41 -8.09
CA GLN A 29 5.70 -11.49 -7.54
C GLN A 29 5.01 -10.23 -6.99
N LYS A 30 5.40 -9.81 -5.78
CA LYS A 30 4.97 -8.58 -5.11
C LYS A 30 3.46 -8.44 -4.95
N THR A 31 2.74 -9.54 -5.02
CA THR A 31 1.27 -9.55 -5.03
C THR A 31 0.76 -10.79 -4.33
N VAL A 32 -0.21 -10.60 -3.43
CA VAL A 32 -0.88 -11.70 -2.74
C VAL A 32 -2.38 -11.67 -3.01
N LYS A 33 -3.02 -12.84 -2.88
CA LYS A 33 -4.48 -12.94 -2.83
C LYS A 33 -4.92 -12.92 -1.37
N ALA A 34 -5.76 -11.97 -1.00
CA ALA A 34 -6.28 -11.82 0.35
C ALA A 34 -7.81 -11.83 0.36
N ARG A 35 -8.39 -12.26 1.48
CA ARG A 35 -9.84 -12.32 1.72
C ARG A 35 -10.25 -11.27 2.73
N THR A 36 -11.21 -10.44 2.34
CA THR A 36 -11.84 -9.45 3.22
C THR A 36 -13.24 -9.91 3.60
N GLY A 37 -13.60 -9.74 4.87
CA GLY A 37 -14.97 -9.93 5.36
C GLY A 37 -15.88 -8.77 4.95
N MET A 38 -17.09 -9.08 4.52
CA MET A 38 -18.13 -8.11 4.17
C MET A 38 -19.48 -8.59 4.75
N GLN A 39 -20.39 -7.65 5.03
CA GLN A 39 -21.77 -8.00 5.34
C GLN A 39 -22.66 -7.57 4.18
N GLU A 40 -23.60 -8.46 3.82
CA GLU A 40 -24.61 -8.20 2.81
C GLU A 40 -25.99 -8.22 3.47
N TRP A 41 -26.73 -7.13 3.33
CA TRP A 41 -28.09 -7.02 3.82
C TRP A 41 -29.06 -7.70 2.86
N ASN A 42 -29.84 -8.66 3.35
CA ASN A 42 -30.95 -9.22 2.59
C ASN A 42 -32.25 -8.49 2.94
N SER A 43 -32.82 -7.76 1.98
CA SER A 43 -34.03 -6.94 2.19
C SER A 43 -35.31 -7.76 2.44
N ARG A 44 -35.40 -8.97 1.89
CA ARG A 44 -36.56 -9.86 2.06
C ARG A 44 -36.61 -10.45 3.48
N ILE A 45 -35.47 -10.95 3.96
CA ILE A 45 -35.34 -11.58 5.29
C ILE A 45 -35.08 -10.52 6.37
N LYS A 46 -34.65 -9.31 5.98
CA LYS A 46 -34.24 -8.20 6.87
C LYS A 46 -33.12 -8.61 7.83
N LYS A 47 -32.10 -9.29 7.30
CA LYS A 47 -30.94 -9.78 8.07
C LYS A 47 -29.64 -9.56 7.31
N ASN A 48 -28.58 -9.23 8.05
CA ASN A 48 -27.21 -9.21 7.53
C ASN A 48 -26.62 -10.61 7.49
N PHE A 49 -26.06 -10.98 6.35
CA PHE A 49 -25.31 -12.22 6.16
C PHE A 49 -23.83 -11.93 5.98
N ASN A 50 -22.99 -12.80 6.53
CA ASN A 50 -21.55 -12.72 6.35
C ASN A 50 -21.21 -13.19 4.93
N ARG A 51 -20.57 -12.32 4.16
CA ARG A 51 -20.00 -12.60 2.85
C ARG A 51 -18.51 -12.32 2.89
N HIS A 52 -17.77 -12.87 1.94
CA HIS A 52 -16.37 -12.54 1.77
C HIS A 52 -16.11 -12.04 0.36
N LYS A 53 -15.03 -11.29 0.21
CA LYS A 53 -14.53 -10.82 -1.09
C LYS A 53 -13.04 -11.09 -1.17
N ASP A 54 -12.63 -11.79 -2.22
CA ASP A 54 -11.22 -11.99 -2.53
C ASP A 54 -10.70 -10.78 -3.31
N VAL A 55 -9.56 -10.25 -2.89
CA VAL A 55 -8.90 -9.09 -3.48
C VAL A 55 -7.42 -9.38 -3.72
N LEU A 56 -6.85 -8.76 -4.75
CA LEU A 56 -5.41 -8.76 -4.97
C LEU A 56 -4.78 -7.55 -4.28
N VAL A 57 -3.69 -7.82 -3.58
CA VAL A 57 -3.01 -6.86 -2.71
C VAL A 57 -1.54 -6.79 -3.07
N HIS A 58 -1.00 -5.57 -3.20
CA HIS A 58 0.41 -5.34 -3.46
C HIS A 58 1.23 -5.45 -2.17
N ASP A 59 2.26 -6.29 -2.21
CA ASP A 59 3.29 -6.45 -1.17
C ASP A 59 4.66 -6.10 -1.80
N PRO A 60 5.21 -4.90 -1.57
CA PRO A 60 6.41 -4.44 -2.29
C PRO A 60 7.65 -5.33 -2.12
N ASN A 61 7.78 -5.97 -0.96
CA ASN A 61 8.99 -6.67 -0.52
C ASN A 61 8.78 -8.19 -0.32
N ASP A 62 7.64 -8.75 -0.75
CA ASP A 62 7.33 -10.19 -0.61
C ASP A 62 7.47 -10.72 0.84
N SER A 63 7.00 -9.91 1.79
CA SER A 63 7.04 -10.14 3.23
C SER A 63 6.00 -11.14 3.73
N LEU A 64 4.92 -11.33 2.98
CA LEU A 64 3.74 -12.07 3.45
C LEU A 64 3.83 -13.57 3.19
N ARG A 65 3.15 -14.33 4.05
CA ARG A 65 2.98 -15.78 3.95
C ARG A 65 1.48 -16.11 3.97
N THR A 66 1.15 -17.30 3.46
CA THR A 66 -0.23 -17.79 3.47
C THR A 66 -0.70 -17.96 4.92
N GLY A 67 -1.89 -17.44 5.23
CA GLY A 67 -2.47 -17.49 6.58
C GLY A 67 -2.25 -16.23 7.43
N ASP A 68 -1.40 -15.29 7.00
CA ASP A 68 -1.20 -14.04 7.75
C ASP A 68 -2.50 -13.20 7.80
N ILE A 69 -2.70 -12.51 8.92
CA ILE A 69 -3.73 -11.49 9.07
C ILE A 69 -3.09 -10.13 8.85
N ILE A 70 -3.59 -9.37 7.89
CA ILE A 70 -3.01 -8.11 7.42
C ILE A 70 -4.02 -6.96 7.48
N SER A 71 -3.50 -5.74 7.64
CA SER A 71 -4.23 -4.51 7.36
C SER A 71 -3.92 -4.05 5.94
N ILE A 72 -4.96 -3.86 5.12
CA ILE A 72 -4.83 -3.34 3.76
C ILE A 72 -5.42 -1.95 3.65
N SER A 73 -4.79 -1.11 2.84
CA SER A 73 -5.36 0.16 2.39
C SER A 73 -5.80 0.08 0.94
N SER A 74 -6.87 0.83 0.64
CA SER A 74 -7.35 1.04 -0.72
C SER A 74 -6.93 2.42 -1.24
N GLY A 75 -6.93 2.59 -2.56
CA GLY A 75 -6.74 3.89 -3.21
C GLY A 75 -5.39 4.07 -3.90
N MET A 76 -4.48 3.10 -3.80
CA MET A 76 -3.28 3.04 -4.64
C MET A 76 -3.44 1.97 -5.71
N ARG A 77 -3.52 2.42 -6.97
CA ARG A 77 -3.57 1.53 -8.12
C ARG A 77 -2.15 1.18 -8.56
N VAL A 78 -1.77 -0.08 -8.39
CA VAL A 78 -0.45 -0.60 -8.83
C VAL A 78 -0.56 -1.25 -10.21
N SER A 79 -1.67 -1.96 -10.46
CA SER A 79 -1.94 -2.64 -11.74
C SER A 79 -3.40 -2.46 -12.16
N LYS A 80 -3.86 -3.18 -13.19
CA LYS A 80 -5.27 -3.18 -13.63
C LYS A 80 -6.20 -3.70 -12.53
N THR A 81 -5.83 -4.79 -11.88
CA THR A 81 -6.62 -5.49 -10.85
C THR A 81 -6.16 -5.19 -9.42
N VAL A 82 -4.88 -4.89 -9.21
CA VAL A 82 -4.30 -4.61 -7.90
C VAL A 82 -4.57 -3.16 -7.49
N ARG A 83 -5.48 -2.98 -6.55
CA ARG A 83 -5.96 -1.68 -6.03
C ARG A 83 -5.77 -1.51 -4.51
N HIS A 84 -5.29 -2.56 -3.86
CA HIS A 84 -5.01 -2.59 -2.44
C HIS A 84 -3.51 -2.75 -2.21
N THR A 85 -3.00 -2.17 -1.13
CA THR A 85 -1.61 -2.30 -0.69
C THR A 85 -1.60 -2.69 0.77
N VAL A 86 -0.61 -3.48 1.19
CA VAL A 86 -0.44 -3.81 2.60
C VAL A 86 0.06 -2.61 3.39
N GLU A 87 -0.57 -2.33 4.52
CA GLU A 87 -0.08 -1.37 5.50
C GLU A 87 0.82 -2.09 6.50
N ASN A 88 0.22 -2.97 7.30
CA ASN A 88 0.87 -3.64 8.42
C ASN A 88 0.43 -5.10 8.49
N ILE A 89 1.28 -5.97 9.04
CA ILE A 89 0.92 -7.33 9.45
C ILE A 89 0.34 -7.24 10.87
N ILE A 90 -0.89 -7.72 11.05
CA ILE A 90 -1.59 -7.72 12.34
C ILE A 90 -1.17 -8.95 13.14
N ALA A 91 -1.20 -10.13 12.50
CA ALA A 91 -0.78 -11.38 13.10
C ALA A 91 -0.02 -12.21 12.05
N PRO A 92 1.28 -12.47 12.24
CA PRO A 92 2.04 -13.35 11.37
C PRO A 92 1.69 -14.82 11.64
N PHE A 93 1.67 -15.62 10.57
CA PHE A 93 1.51 -17.07 10.62
C PHE A 93 2.84 -17.77 10.33
N GLY A 94 3.25 -18.70 11.19
CA GLY A 94 4.50 -19.43 11.06
C GLY A 94 5.71 -18.56 11.43
N THR A 95 6.46 -18.10 10.43
CA THR A 95 7.68 -17.28 10.66
C THR A 95 7.35 -15.96 11.36
N PRO A 96 8.15 -15.53 12.36
CA PRO A 96 7.94 -14.25 13.05
C PRO A 96 8.18 -13.07 12.10
N ILE A 97 7.79 -11.87 12.54
CA ILE A 97 7.91 -10.65 11.73
C ILE A 97 9.35 -10.18 11.54
N GLU A 98 10.24 -10.53 12.47
CA GLU A 98 11.65 -10.14 12.50
C GLU A 98 12.46 -10.79 11.37
N ASP A 99 12.15 -12.04 11.03
CA ASP A 99 12.82 -12.79 9.97
C ASP A 99 12.35 -12.40 8.55
N ARG A 100 11.40 -11.48 8.44
CA ARG A 100 10.75 -11.09 7.18
C ARG A 100 11.23 -9.73 6.72
N PRO A 101 11.26 -9.49 5.40
CA PRO A 101 11.61 -8.17 4.90
C PRO A 101 10.57 -7.13 5.36
N PRO A 102 11.00 -5.94 5.80
CA PRO A 102 10.09 -4.93 6.33
C PRO A 102 9.16 -4.38 5.24
N ILE A 103 7.93 -4.04 5.60
CA ILE A 103 6.96 -3.44 4.67
C ILE A 103 7.21 -1.92 4.59
N PRO A 104 7.40 -1.35 3.39
CA PRO A 104 7.62 0.08 3.25
C PRO A 104 6.42 0.89 3.73
N THR A 105 6.67 2.04 4.36
CA THR A 105 5.60 2.92 4.85
C THR A 105 4.81 3.56 3.69
N TYR A 106 3.63 4.13 3.98
CA TYR A 106 2.84 4.83 2.95
C TYR A 106 3.63 5.99 2.30
N GLU A 107 4.40 6.69 3.10
CA GLU A 107 5.23 7.83 2.70
C GLU A 107 6.35 7.40 1.75
N GLU A 108 7.11 6.38 2.13
CA GLU A 108 8.16 5.78 1.28
C GLU A 108 7.60 5.32 -0.07
N ARG A 109 6.42 4.68 -0.08
CA ARG A 109 5.78 4.24 -1.32
C ARG A 109 5.40 5.41 -2.23
N ARG A 110 4.95 6.53 -1.67
CA ARG A 110 4.65 7.75 -2.44
C ARG A 110 5.90 8.37 -3.03
N ILE A 111 6.97 8.44 -2.23
CA ILE A 111 8.28 8.91 -2.66
C ILE A 111 8.80 8.04 -3.82
N LEU A 112 8.74 6.71 -3.70
CA LEU A 112 9.15 5.77 -4.75
C LEU A 112 8.31 5.93 -6.04
N GLN A 113 7.00 6.14 -5.92
CA GLN A 113 6.13 6.36 -7.09
C GLN A 113 6.46 7.67 -7.80
N GLU A 114 6.67 8.77 -7.06
CA GLU A 114 6.99 10.06 -7.65
C GLU A 114 8.41 10.07 -8.22
N GLN A 115 9.39 9.45 -7.55
CA GLN A 115 10.72 9.17 -8.10
C GLN A 115 10.60 8.47 -9.45
N LYS A 116 9.84 7.37 -9.52
CA LYS A 116 9.62 6.63 -10.76
C LYS A 116 8.93 7.48 -11.83
N ARG A 117 7.99 8.36 -11.45
CA ARG A 117 7.30 9.25 -12.39
C ARG A 117 8.24 10.31 -12.96
N LEU A 118 8.97 11.01 -12.11
CA LEU A 118 9.91 12.05 -12.51
C LEU A 118 11.07 11.44 -13.29
N TRP A 119 11.54 10.26 -12.91
CA TRP A 119 12.48 9.46 -13.69
C TRP A 119 11.98 9.23 -15.12
N LYS A 120 10.72 8.80 -15.30
CA LYS A 120 10.13 8.64 -16.65
C LYS A 120 10.08 9.97 -17.42
N LEU A 121 9.80 11.07 -16.73
CA LEU A 121 9.64 12.39 -17.33
C LEU A 121 10.98 12.95 -17.80
N ALA A 122 12.02 12.89 -16.95
CA ALA A 122 13.39 13.24 -17.31
C ALA A 122 13.90 12.37 -18.47
N ASN A 123 13.58 11.08 -18.44
CA ASN A 123 14.00 10.12 -19.46
C ASN A 123 13.25 10.21 -20.79
N LYS A 124 12.18 10.97 -20.88
CA LYS A 124 11.39 11.07 -22.11
C LYS A 124 12.23 11.61 -23.27
N ASN A 125 13.17 12.52 -22.99
CA ASN A 125 14.01 13.17 -23.99
C ASN A 125 15.41 12.54 -24.11
N THR A 126 15.98 12.05 -23.00
CA THR A 126 17.34 11.47 -22.95
C THR A 126 17.39 9.99 -23.36
N LYS A 127 16.27 9.24 -23.29
CA LYS A 127 16.22 7.82 -23.73
C LYS A 127 16.68 7.59 -25.17
N ARG A 128 16.43 8.56 -26.05
CA ARG A 128 16.87 8.48 -27.46
C ARG A 128 18.39 8.56 -27.61
N LYS A 129 19.10 9.10 -26.61
CA LYS A 129 20.54 9.36 -26.65
C LYS A 129 21.40 8.30 -25.93
N GLY A 130 20.81 7.40 -25.15
CA GLY A 130 21.54 6.29 -24.51
C GLY A 130 22.42 6.66 -23.30
N GLU A 131 22.37 7.91 -22.83
CA GLU A 131 23.32 8.46 -21.84
C GLU A 131 22.84 8.35 -20.37
N PHE A 132 21.72 7.68 -20.09
CA PHE A 132 21.07 7.82 -18.79
C PHE A 132 21.39 6.71 -17.78
N ARG A 133 21.76 7.10 -16.55
CA ARG A 133 22.04 6.21 -15.40
C ARG A 133 20.91 6.26 -14.36
N PRO A 134 20.27 5.13 -14.00
CA PRO A 134 19.16 5.08 -13.04
C PRO A 134 19.51 5.51 -11.61
N GLU A 135 20.77 5.34 -11.22
CA GLU A 135 21.26 5.56 -9.86
C GLU A 135 21.28 7.05 -9.48
N ASP A 136 21.35 7.94 -10.47
CA ASP A 136 21.54 9.37 -10.26
C ASP A 136 20.23 10.11 -9.91
N PHE A 137 19.06 9.48 -10.12
CA PHE A 137 17.78 10.13 -9.92
C PHE A 137 17.20 9.86 -8.52
N VAL A 138 17.77 10.54 -7.52
CA VAL A 138 17.26 10.53 -6.14
C VAL A 138 16.57 11.86 -5.84
N LEU A 139 15.34 11.81 -5.33
CA LEU A 139 14.65 13.01 -4.84
C LEU A 139 15.43 13.64 -3.69
N THR A 140 15.63 14.95 -3.75
CA THR A 140 16.22 15.73 -2.66
C THR A 140 15.31 15.68 -1.43
N GLU A 141 15.85 15.84 -0.22
CA GLU A 141 15.07 15.83 1.02
C GLU A 141 13.95 16.87 1.01
N LYS A 142 14.24 18.10 0.56
CA LYS A 142 13.23 19.16 0.38
C LYS A 142 12.08 18.74 -0.53
N GLN A 143 12.37 17.99 -1.60
CA GLN A 143 11.34 17.51 -2.53
C GLN A 143 10.50 16.39 -1.91
N LYS A 144 11.09 15.54 -1.05
CA LYS A 144 10.35 14.53 -0.28
C LYS A 144 9.42 15.20 0.72
N GLU A 145 9.90 16.21 1.44
CA GLU A 145 9.10 17.00 2.38
C GLU A 145 7.94 17.73 1.68
N ASP A 146 8.17 18.33 0.51
CA ASP A 146 7.12 18.96 -0.29
C ASP A 146 6.04 17.97 -0.76
N LEU A 147 6.43 16.74 -1.10
CA LEU A 147 5.48 15.68 -1.47
C LEU A 147 4.62 15.24 -0.29
N LEU A 148 5.20 15.20 0.91
CA LEU A 148 4.51 14.85 2.16
C LEU A 148 3.63 16.01 2.66
N SER A 149 4.06 17.25 2.43
CA SER A 149 3.38 18.47 2.87
C SER A 149 2.24 18.91 1.96
N ARG A 150 2.19 18.40 0.71
CA ARG A 150 1.04 18.52 -0.21
C ARG A 150 -0.21 17.92 0.44
N LYS A 151 -0.83 18.69 1.33
CA LYS A 151 -2.12 18.41 1.92
C LYS A 151 -3.07 18.04 0.80
N LYS A 152 -3.82 16.96 1.03
CA LYS A 152 -4.97 16.55 0.22
C LYS A 152 -5.94 17.74 0.23
N LYS A 153 -5.81 18.65 -0.75
CA LYS A 153 -6.81 19.68 -1.05
C LYS A 153 -8.08 18.89 -1.34
N ARG A 154 -8.99 18.85 -0.36
CA ARG A 154 -10.35 18.34 -0.58
C ARG A 154 -11.09 19.36 -1.42
#